data_AF-A0A837HMR5-F1
#
_entry.id   AF-A0A837HMR5-F1
#
_cell.length_a   1.000
_cell.length_b   1.000
_cell.length_c   1.000
_cell.angle_alpha   90.00
_cell.angle_beta   90.00
_cell.angle_gamma   90.00
#
_symmetry.space_group_name_H-M   'P 1'
#
loop_
_entity.id
_entity.type
_entity.pdbx_description
1 polymer ?
#
loop_
_entity_poly.entity_id
_entity_poly.type
_entity_poly.pdbx_seq_one_letter_code
_entity_poly.pdbx_strand_id
1 'polypeptide(L)'
;MLLLPLMDNSFKTLIDSAQEVLILLPQKPNLDQVASGLSLYLSFLGSGKDVTISCPVAMTAEFSRLIGVDKITGNLGDKNLIIKFVNYNATDVDKVSYDIENSQFKLTISPKVGFKSPTKDQIEVSYAGGSSDFVVLVGGTSESDFPVLQTLDFASSKIIHLGTRLLEIENKDLQVLSFAQSASSISEIVAGLIKEGGFVLDPDIATNLIVGIESESKNFQSSEVTVNTFETFTELLKLGGLRFKKVPTSTFPQGSIPNKPYNQVNQLPINPVIQDRQMTPEEAEEEIQQDIPPSWSEPKIFTGTSVS
;
A
#
# COMPACT_ATOMS: atom_id res chain seq x y z
N MET A 1 -0.05 13.74 -47.71
CA MET A 1 0.72 13.22 -46.58
C MET A 1 0.19 13.92 -45.34
N LEU A 2 -0.84 13.35 -44.72
CA LEU A 2 -1.38 13.86 -43.46
C LEU A 2 -0.33 13.55 -42.38
N LEU A 3 0.30 14.60 -41.85
CA LEU A 3 1.07 14.49 -40.61
C LEU A 3 0.08 14.08 -39.52
N LEU A 4 0.19 12.82 -39.07
CA LEU A 4 -0.40 12.41 -37.80
C LEU A 4 0.14 13.35 -36.72
N PRO A 5 -0.70 13.95 -35.87
CA PRO A 5 -0.20 14.74 -34.75
C PRO A 5 0.68 13.82 -33.91
N LEU A 6 1.93 14.23 -33.69
CA LEU A 6 2.79 13.60 -32.69
C LEU A 6 2.06 13.75 -31.35
N MET A 7 1.50 12.65 -30.84
CA MET A 7 0.85 12.64 -29.54
C MET A 7 1.92 13.01 -28.50
N ASP A 8 1.79 14.18 -27.89
CA ASP A 8 2.69 14.59 -26.82
C ASP A 8 2.41 13.72 -25.59
N ASN A 9 3.34 12.82 -25.28
CA ASN A 9 3.26 11.89 -24.15
C ASN A 9 3.88 12.49 -22.88
N SER A 10 4.00 13.82 -22.79
CA SER A 10 4.40 14.47 -21.55
C SER A 10 3.42 14.15 -20.42
N PHE A 11 3.95 14.03 -19.20
CA PHE A 11 3.15 13.74 -18.00
C PHE A 11 1.98 14.72 -17.86
N LYS A 12 2.24 16.02 -18.11
CA LYS A 12 1.22 17.07 -18.06
C LYS A 12 0.07 16.81 -19.04
N THR A 13 0.38 16.59 -20.32
CA THR A 13 -0.64 16.37 -21.36
C THR A 13 -1.50 15.14 -21.07
N LEU A 14 -0.89 14.09 -20.49
CA LEU A 14 -1.61 12.89 -20.07
C LEU A 14 -2.64 13.17 -18.97
N ILE A 15 -2.22 13.82 -17.88
CA ILE A 15 -3.09 14.19 -16.75
C ILE A 15 -4.16 15.21 -17.17
N ASP A 16 -3.82 16.20 -17.98
CA ASP A 16 -4.78 17.20 -18.46
C ASP A 16 -5.91 16.55 -19.25
N SER A 17 -5.61 15.50 -20.03
CA SER A 17 -6.59 14.74 -20.81
C SER A 17 -7.47 13.80 -19.98
N ALA A 18 -7.09 13.49 -18.75
CA ALA A 18 -7.81 12.58 -17.86
C ALA A 18 -8.91 13.31 -17.06
N GLN A 19 -10.03 12.65 -16.80
CA GLN A 19 -11.08 13.12 -15.89
C GLN A 19 -11.12 12.31 -14.58
N GLU A 20 -10.94 11.00 -14.68
CA GLU A 20 -11.00 10.05 -13.57
C GLU A 20 -9.63 9.35 -13.43
N VAL A 21 -8.86 9.78 -12.43
CA VAL A 21 -7.50 9.30 -12.18
C VAL A 21 -7.51 8.24 -11.06
N LEU A 22 -6.99 7.06 -11.37
CA LEU A 22 -6.76 6.02 -10.39
C LEU A 22 -5.27 5.88 -10.06
N ILE A 23 -4.92 6.09 -8.80
CA ILE A 23 -3.57 5.88 -8.27
C ILE A 23 -3.53 4.53 -7.54
N LEU A 24 -2.65 3.64 -7.99
CA LEU A 24 -2.46 2.31 -7.43
C LEU A 24 -1.14 2.23 -6.67
N LEU A 25 -1.24 1.80 -5.41
CA LEU A 25 -0.11 1.42 -4.57
C LEU A 25 0.11 -0.10 -4.63
N PRO A 26 1.35 -0.58 -4.50
CA PRO A 26 1.65 -2.00 -4.56
C PRO A 26 1.11 -2.71 -3.31
N GLN A 27 0.93 -4.03 -3.40
CA GLN A 27 0.40 -4.88 -2.30
C GLN A 27 1.23 -4.86 -1.01
N LYS A 28 2.51 -4.46 -1.09
CA LYS A 28 3.41 -4.31 0.07
C LYS A 28 4.11 -2.95 -0.03
N PRO A 29 3.36 -1.86 0.21
CA PRO A 29 3.91 -0.53 -0.04
C PRO A 29 4.90 -0.14 1.05
N ASN A 30 5.97 0.53 0.67
CA ASN A 30 6.87 1.21 1.60
C ASN A 30 6.41 2.66 1.82
N LEU A 31 7.02 3.35 2.81
CA LEU A 31 6.62 4.72 3.17
C LEU A 31 6.74 5.71 2.00
N ASP A 32 7.76 5.56 1.15
CA ASP A 32 7.99 6.43 -0.01
C ASP A 32 6.92 6.24 -1.09
N GLN A 33 6.50 5.01 -1.36
CA GLN A 33 5.41 4.69 -2.29
C GLN A 33 4.09 5.29 -1.83
N VAL A 34 3.76 5.15 -0.54
CA VAL A 34 2.53 5.74 0.03
C VAL A 34 2.61 7.27 -0.01
N ALA A 35 3.75 7.86 0.38
CA ALA A 35 3.96 9.29 0.35
C ALA A 35 3.84 9.88 -1.06
N SER A 36 4.46 9.22 -2.05
CA SER A 36 4.40 9.58 -3.47
C SER A 36 2.96 9.53 -4.00
N GLY A 37 2.25 8.43 -3.73
CA GLY A 37 0.86 8.26 -4.17
C GLY A 37 -0.08 9.30 -3.56
N LEU A 38 0.04 9.57 -2.25
CA LEU A 38 -0.76 10.60 -1.57
C LEU A 38 -0.45 12.01 -2.07
N SER A 39 0.81 12.28 -2.40
CA SER A 39 1.22 13.58 -2.96
C SER A 39 0.57 13.82 -4.34
N LEU A 40 0.56 12.81 -5.19
CA LEU A 40 -0.17 12.85 -6.47
C LEU A 40 -1.68 12.99 -6.26
N TYR A 41 -2.25 12.22 -5.33
CA TYR A 41 -3.66 12.29 -5.00
C TYR A 41 -4.08 13.71 -4.63
N LEU A 42 -3.38 14.35 -3.69
CA LEU A 42 -3.66 15.71 -3.25
C LEU A 42 -3.42 16.74 -4.36
N SER A 43 -2.34 16.58 -5.13
CA SER A 43 -1.99 17.49 -6.23
C SER A 43 -3.03 17.49 -7.35
N PHE A 44 -3.48 16.30 -7.76
CA PHE A 44 -4.48 16.14 -8.80
C PHE A 44 -5.88 16.53 -8.32
N LEU A 45 -6.21 16.25 -7.05
CA LEU A 45 -7.45 16.72 -6.44
C LEU A 45 -7.49 18.25 -6.39
N GLY A 46 -6.39 18.90 -5.99
CA GLY A 46 -6.23 20.36 -6.02
C GLY A 46 -6.29 20.96 -7.43
N SER A 47 -6.05 20.14 -8.46
CA SER A 47 -6.17 20.50 -9.88
C SER A 47 -7.56 20.21 -10.47
N GLY A 48 -8.53 19.81 -9.64
CA GLY A 48 -9.94 19.61 -10.01
C GLY A 48 -10.25 18.28 -10.71
N LYS A 49 -9.37 17.27 -10.59
CA LYS A 49 -9.62 15.91 -11.12
C LYS A 49 -10.44 15.08 -10.13
N ASP A 50 -11.18 14.09 -10.63
CA ASP A 50 -11.71 13.02 -9.78
C ASP A 50 -10.59 11.99 -9.57
N VAL A 51 -10.14 11.81 -8.33
CA VAL A 51 -8.97 11.00 -8.01
C VAL A 51 -9.33 9.95 -6.97
N THR A 52 -9.02 8.70 -7.28
CA THR A 52 -9.08 7.59 -6.33
C THR A 52 -7.68 7.07 -6.08
N ILE A 53 -7.31 6.86 -4.82
CA ILE A 53 -6.07 6.18 -4.44
C ILE A 53 -6.39 4.87 -3.72
N SER A 54 -5.76 3.78 -4.16
CA SER A 54 -6.03 2.45 -3.64
C SER A 54 -4.78 1.65 -3.28
N CYS A 55 -4.91 0.86 -2.22
CA CYS A 55 -3.93 -0.12 -1.79
C CYS A 55 -4.64 -1.43 -1.39
N PRO A 56 -4.17 -2.61 -1.83
CA PRO A 56 -4.78 -3.90 -1.44
C PRO A 56 -4.73 -4.19 0.06
N VAL A 57 -3.79 -3.56 0.78
CA VAL A 57 -3.54 -3.79 2.20
C VAL A 57 -3.88 -2.53 3.01
N ALA A 58 -4.51 -2.74 4.17
CA ALA A 58 -4.85 -1.66 5.08
C ALA A 58 -3.60 -0.90 5.57
N MET A 59 -3.70 0.43 5.65
CA MET A 59 -2.62 1.27 6.13
C MET A 59 -2.34 1.04 7.62
N THR A 60 -1.07 0.78 7.95
CA THR A 60 -0.58 0.60 9.32
C THR A 60 -0.25 1.95 9.99
N ALA A 61 0.06 1.91 11.29
CA ALA A 61 0.45 3.09 12.06
C ALA A 61 1.71 3.80 11.51
N GLU A 62 2.57 3.12 10.75
CA GLU A 62 3.76 3.72 10.14
C GLU A 62 3.41 4.84 9.13
N PHE A 63 2.29 4.67 8.42
CA PHE A 63 1.81 5.62 7.41
C PHE A 63 0.94 6.73 8.03
N SER A 64 0.58 6.64 9.31
CA SER A 64 -0.34 7.59 9.99
C SER A 64 0.14 9.05 10.00
N ARG A 65 1.45 9.26 9.82
CA ARG A 65 2.07 10.59 9.70
C ARG A 65 1.92 11.23 8.33
N LEU A 66 1.49 10.48 7.32
CA LEU A 66 1.26 11.00 5.97
C LEU A 66 -0.11 11.66 5.91
N ILE A 67 -0.14 12.84 5.29
CA ILE A 67 -1.34 13.63 5.13
C ILE A 67 -2.24 12.96 4.08
N GLY A 68 -3.50 12.74 4.43
CA GLY A 68 -4.49 12.10 3.57
C GLY A 68 -4.45 10.57 3.56
N VAL A 69 -3.71 9.92 4.46
CA VAL A 69 -3.64 8.44 4.52
C VAL A 69 -5.00 7.76 4.70
N ASP A 70 -5.96 8.46 5.33
CA ASP A 70 -7.34 8.00 5.48
C ASP A 70 -8.13 7.94 4.17
N LYS A 71 -7.61 8.54 3.09
CA LYS A 71 -8.22 8.53 1.75
C LYS A 71 -7.89 7.27 0.94
N ILE A 72 -6.91 6.48 1.38
CA ILE A 72 -6.53 5.24 0.72
C ILE A 72 -7.62 4.20 0.95
N THR A 73 -8.29 3.80 -0.12
CA THR A 73 -9.31 2.75 -0.08
C THR A 73 -8.71 1.39 -0.42
N GLY A 74 -9.20 0.34 0.23
CA GLY A 74 -8.92 -1.05 -0.18
C GLY A 74 -9.88 -1.58 -1.24
N ASN A 75 -10.96 -0.83 -1.51
CA ASN A 75 -12.01 -1.24 -2.44
C ASN A 75 -12.07 -0.28 -3.62
N LEU A 76 -11.78 -0.81 -4.82
CA LEU A 76 -11.82 -0.08 -6.08
C LEU A 76 -13.17 -0.22 -6.75
N GLY A 77 -14.16 0.42 -6.15
CA GLY A 77 -15.45 0.67 -6.78
C GLY A 77 -16.29 -0.59 -7.03
N ASP A 78 -17.36 -0.68 -6.26
CA ASP A 78 -18.52 -1.53 -6.44
C ASP A 78 -19.55 -0.94 -7.42
N LYS A 79 -19.16 0.03 -8.27
CA LYS A 79 -20.10 0.81 -9.09
C LYS A 79 -20.84 -0.02 -10.15
N ASN A 80 -20.19 -0.97 -10.81
CA ASN A 80 -20.85 -1.87 -11.76
C ASN A 80 -20.83 -3.31 -11.26
N LEU A 81 -21.99 -3.97 -11.35
CA LEU A 81 -22.14 -5.40 -11.15
C LEU A 81 -21.78 -6.13 -12.46
N ILE A 82 -20.73 -6.94 -12.44
CA ILE A 82 -20.38 -7.85 -13.54
C ILE A 82 -20.91 -9.25 -13.21
N ILE A 83 -21.71 -9.80 -14.11
CA ILE A 83 -22.21 -11.16 -14.04
C ILE A 83 -21.55 -11.95 -15.17
N LYS A 84 -20.63 -12.85 -14.83
CA LYS A 84 -19.92 -13.70 -15.79
C LYS A 84 -20.43 -15.14 -15.68
N PHE A 85 -20.69 -15.76 -16.83
CA PHE A 85 -21.06 -17.18 -16.87
C PHE A 85 -19.83 -18.04 -17.15
N VAL A 86 -19.30 -18.70 -16.11
CA VAL A 86 -18.16 -19.62 -16.23
C VAL A 86 -18.63 -20.99 -16.72
N ASN A 87 -17.82 -21.63 -17.56
CA ASN A 87 -18.16 -22.92 -18.17
C ASN A 87 -19.51 -22.93 -18.90
N TYR A 88 -19.93 -21.77 -19.43
CA TYR A 88 -21.11 -21.59 -20.24
C TYR A 88 -20.71 -21.00 -21.60
N ASN A 89 -21.17 -21.60 -22.70
CA ASN A 89 -20.75 -21.15 -24.03
C ASN A 89 -21.55 -19.90 -24.45
N ALA A 90 -20.85 -18.80 -24.73
CA ALA A 90 -21.46 -17.55 -25.13
C ALA A 90 -22.31 -17.66 -26.41
N THR A 91 -22.02 -18.60 -27.31
CA THR A 91 -22.80 -18.82 -28.54
C THR A 91 -24.19 -19.40 -28.29
N ASP A 92 -24.44 -19.93 -27.09
CA ASP A 92 -25.69 -20.58 -26.72
C ASP A 92 -26.73 -19.55 -26.25
N VAL A 93 -26.30 -18.32 -25.96
CA VAL A 93 -27.19 -17.20 -25.64
C VAL A 93 -27.90 -16.72 -26.91
N ASP A 94 -29.23 -16.57 -26.84
CA ASP A 94 -30.06 -15.98 -27.88
C ASP A 94 -30.36 -14.52 -27.58
N LYS A 95 -30.81 -14.23 -26.36
CA LYS A 95 -31.25 -12.89 -25.95
C LYS A 95 -30.88 -12.57 -24.50
N VAL A 96 -30.42 -11.35 -24.28
CA VAL A 96 -30.31 -10.73 -22.95
C VAL A 96 -31.29 -9.56 -22.90
N SER A 97 -32.09 -9.48 -21.85
CA SER A 97 -33.08 -8.41 -21.66
C SER A 97 -33.15 -7.98 -20.21
N TYR A 98 -33.50 -6.72 -19.99
CA TYR A 98 -33.77 -6.18 -18.66
C TYR A 98 -35.22 -5.71 -18.57
N ASP A 99 -35.78 -5.77 -17.36
CA ASP A 99 -37.09 -5.23 -17.03
C ASP A 99 -37.07 -4.63 -15.61
N ILE A 100 -37.99 -3.71 -15.34
CA ILE A 100 -38.19 -3.11 -14.02
C ILE A 100 -39.64 -3.38 -13.59
N GLU A 101 -39.83 -4.43 -12.81
CA GLU A 101 -41.14 -4.81 -12.25
C GLU A 101 -41.13 -4.57 -10.74
N ASN A 102 -42.14 -3.89 -10.19
CA ASN A 102 -42.27 -3.61 -8.75
C ASN A 102 -41.01 -2.98 -8.10
N SER A 103 -40.36 -2.06 -8.82
CA SER A 103 -39.09 -1.42 -8.41
C SER A 103 -37.90 -2.40 -8.25
N GLN A 104 -37.99 -3.60 -8.83
CA GLN A 104 -36.90 -4.58 -8.88
C GLN A 104 -36.33 -4.63 -10.29
N PHE A 105 -35.01 -4.47 -10.40
CA PHE A 105 -34.30 -4.66 -11.66
C PHE A 105 -34.13 -6.16 -11.94
N LYS A 106 -34.64 -6.63 -13.07
CA LYS A 106 -34.60 -8.05 -13.47
C LYS A 106 -33.83 -8.20 -14.76
N LEU A 107 -32.71 -8.92 -14.71
CA LEU A 107 -31.96 -9.36 -15.89
C LEU A 107 -32.40 -10.77 -16.29
N THR A 108 -32.83 -10.95 -17.54
CA THR A 108 -33.26 -12.24 -18.10
C THR A 108 -32.33 -12.65 -19.24
N ILE A 109 -31.74 -13.85 -19.12
CA ILE A 109 -30.87 -14.47 -20.12
C ILE A 109 -31.61 -15.67 -20.72
N SER A 110 -31.85 -15.62 -22.02
CA SER A 110 -32.55 -16.67 -22.77
C SER A 110 -31.57 -17.39 -23.69
N PRO A 111 -31.44 -18.72 -23.57
CA PRO A 111 -30.64 -19.52 -24.49
C PRO A 111 -31.37 -19.73 -25.82
N LYS A 112 -30.62 -20.15 -26.85
CA LYS A 112 -31.17 -20.63 -28.12
C LYS A 112 -32.00 -21.89 -27.92
N VAL A 113 -32.95 -22.11 -28.81
CA VAL A 113 -33.81 -23.30 -28.80
C VAL A 113 -32.96 -24.57 -28.77
N GLY A 114 -33.19 -25.42 -27.77
CA GLY A 114 -32.45 -26.68 -27.57
C GLY A 114 -31.24 -26.58 -26.62
N PHE A 115 -30.83 -25.38 -26.21
CA PHE A 115 -29.75 -25.17 -25.25
C PHE A 115 -30.28 -24.94 -23.83
N LYS A 116 -29.43 -25.20 -22.84
CA LYS A 116 -29.77 -25.04 -21.42
C LYS A 116 -29.50 -23.60 -20.96
N SER A 117 -30.33 -23.11 -20.03
CA SER A 117 -30.06 -21.86 -19.34
C SER A 117 -28.85 -22.00 -18.41
N PRO A 118 -28.09 -20.92 -18.15
CA PRO A 118 -27.01 -20.94 -17.17
C PRO A 118 -27.52 -21.34 -15.78
N THR A 119 -26.74 -22.15 -15.06
CA THR A 119 -27.04 -22.57 -13.68
C THR A 119 -26.40 -21.64 -12.65
N LYS A 120 -26.85 -21.68 -11.39
CA LYS A 120 -26.35 -20.80 -10.33
C LYS A 120 -24.85 -20.94 -10.06
N ASP A 121 -24.33 -22.16 -10.17
CA ASP A 121 -22.91 -22.51 -10.02
C ASP A 121 -22.04 -22.03 -11.20
N GLN A 122 -22.66 -21.73 -12.34
CA GLN A 122 -21.99 -21.12 -13.49
C GLN A 122 -21.97 -19.59 -13.38
N ILE A 123 -22.60 -18.99 -12.38
CA ILE A 123 -22.65 -17.53 -12.23
C ILE A 123 -21.54 -17.08 -11.29
N GLU A 124 -20.58 -16.36 -11.85
CA GLU A 124 -19.60 -15.58 -11.11
C GLU A 124 -20.06 -14.13 -11.07
N VAL A 125 -20.27 -13.61 -9.86
CA VAL A 125 -20.60 -12.20 -9.63
C VAL A 125 -19.35 -11.50 -9.15
N SER A 126 -18.91 -10.51 -9.90
CA SER A 126 -17.88 -9.57 -9.48
C SER A 126 -18.42 -8.16 -9.55
N TYR A 127 -17.74 -7.24 -8.86
CA TYR A 127 -18.00 -5.83 -8.98
C TYR A 127 -16.77 -5.19 -9.60
N ALA A 128 -16.98 -4.30 -10.55
CA ALA A 128 -15.94 -3.51 -11.17
C ALA A 128 -16.52 -2.13 -11.46
N GLY A 129 -15.72 -1.07 -11.35
CA GLY A 129 -16.24 0.25 -11.66
C GLY A 129 -15.56 1.40 -10.95
N GLY A 130 -14.25 1.33 -10.76
CA GLY A 130 -13.48 2.52 -11.06
C GLY A 130 -13.35 2.60 -12.57
N SER A 131 -14.32 3.19 -13.29
CA SER A 131 -13.97 3.73 -14.60
C SER A 131 -12.89 4.77 -14.30
N SER A 132 -11.71 4.56 -14.83
CA SER A 132 -10.64 5.54 -14.73
C SER A 132 -10.03 5.57 -16.11
N ASP A 133 -10.14 6.71 -16.76
CA ASP A 133 -9.53 6.92 -18.07
C ASP A 133 -8.01 7.01 -17.97
N PHE A 134 -7.49 7.16 -16.73
CA PHE A 134 -6.07 7.23 -16.44
C PHE A 134 -5.70 6.47 -15.16
N VAL A 135 -4.64 5.66 -15.24
CA VAL A 135 -4.12 4.86 -14.13
C VAL A 135 -2.65 5.18 -13.88
N VAL A 136 -2.29 5.42 -12.62
CA VAL A 136 -0.92 5.67 -12.15
C VAL A 136 -0.47 4.56 -11.24
N LEU A 137 0.51 3.79 -11.67
CA LEU A 137 1.19 2.78 -10.86
C LEU A 137 2.36 3.43 -10.14
N VAL A 138 2.36 3.42 -8.80
CA VAL A 138 3.41 4.07 -7.99
C VAL A 138 4.30 3.02 -7.36
N GLY A 139 5.54 2.92 -7.82
CA GLY A 139 6.53 1.94 -7.36
C GLY A 139 6.30 0.57 -7.96
N GLY A 140 6.52 -0.47 -7.15
CA GLY A 140 6.56 -1.85 -7.63
C GLY A 140 7.73 -2.12 -8.59
N THR A 141 7.98 -3.40 -8.84
CA THR A 141 8.97 -3.88 -9.81
C THR A 141 8.37 -4.87 -10.80
N SER A 142 7.21 -5.43 -10.49
CA SER A 142 6.51 -6.38 -11.34
C SER A 142 4.99 -6.15 -11.35
N GLU A 143 4.31 -6.66 -12.37
CA GLU A 143 2.84 -6.70 -12.45
C GLU A 143 2.20 -7.32 -11.19
N SER A 144 2.86 -8.32 -10.59
CA SER A 144 2.37 -9.00 -9.38
C SER A 144 2.29 -8.09 -8.15
N ASP A 145 2.99 -6.95 -8.16
CA ASP A 145 2.87 -5.95 -7.11
C ASP A 145 1.52 -5.22 -7.16
N PHE A 146 0.83 -5.27 -8.30
CA PHE A 146 -0.48 -4.66 -8.52
C PHE A 146 -1.52 -5.71 -8.96
N PRO A 147 -2.02 -6.58 -8.05
CA PRO A 147 -2.94 -7.66 -8.40
C PRO A 147 -4.21 -7.22 -9.15
N VAL A 148 -4.61 -5.96 -8.96
CA VAL A 148 -5.78 -5.38 -9.63
C VAL A 148 -5.65 -5.33 -11.15
N LEU A 149 -4.42 -5.28 -11.69
CA LEU A 149 -4.15 -5.30 -13.13
C LEU A 149 -4.61 -6.61 -13.81
N GLN A 150 -4.77 -7.67 -13.03
CA GLN A 150 -5.24 -8.98 -13.51
C GLN A 150 -6.74 -9.17 -13.34
N THR A 151 -7.37 -8.44 -12.42
CA THR A 151 -8.78 -8.63 -12.05
C THR A 151 -9.71 -7.61 -12.69
N LEU A 152 -9.24 -6.39 -12.93
CA LEU A 152 -9.99 -5.32 -13.58
C LEU A 152 -9.54 -5.12 -15.03
N ASP A 153 -10.49 -4.72 -15.86
CA ASP A 153 -10.22 -4.37 -17.25
C ASP A 153 -9.77 -2.92 -17.38
N PHE A 154 -8.53 -2.72 -17.84
CA PHE A 154 -7.92 -1.42 -18.10
C PHE A 154 -7.67 -1.17 -19.59
N ALA A 155 -8.29 -1.95 -20.50
CA ALA A 155 -8.03 -1.85 -21.94
C ALA A 155 -8.33 -0.45 -22.55
N SER A 156 -9.21 0.33 -21.91
CA SER A 156 -9.55 1.69 -22.33
C SER A 156 -8.79 2.78 -21.55
N SER A 157 -8.05 2.40 -20.52
CA SER A 157 -7.33 3.32 -19.63
C SER A 157 -5.91 3.56 -20.14
N LYS A 158 -5.44 4.81 -20.07
CA LYS A 158 -4.02 5.09 -20.22
C LYS A 158 -3.31 4.76 -18.91
N ILE A 159 -2.35 3.85 -18.95
CA ILE A 159 -1.61 3.42 -17.76
C ILE A 159 -0.20 4.02 -17.80
N ILE A 160 0.20 4.68 -16.72
CA ILE A 160 1.57 5.13 -16.51
C ILE A 160 2.19 4.45 -15.29
N HIS A 161 3.52 4.34 -15.31
CA HIS A 161 4.29 3.83 -14.18
C HIS A 161 5.30 4.87 -13.70
N LEU A 162 5.34 5.08 -12.38
CA LEU A 162 6.29 5.95 -11.70
C LEU A 162 7.12 5.08 -10.75
N GLY A 163 8.43 5.01 -10.97
CA GLY A 163 9.31 4.21 -10.13
C GLY A 163 10.78 4.58 -10.28
N THR A 164 11.62 4.10 -9.37
CA THR A 164 13.08 4.24 -9.50
C THR A 164 13.71 3.20 -10.44
N ARG A 165 12.90 2.24 -10.91
CA ARG A 165 13.25 1.13 -11.81
C ARG A 165 12.10 0.86 -12.75
N LEU A 166 12.36 0.19 -13.87
CA LEU A 166 11.31 -0.23 -14.80
C LEU A 166 10.38 -1.27 -14.15
N LEU A 167 9.11 -1.23 -14.52
CA LEU A 167 8.12 -2.23 -14.14
C LEU A 167 8.10 -3.37 -15.15
N GLU A 168 8.26 -4.60 -14.67
CA GLU A 168 8.13 -5.81 -15.49
C GLU A 168 6.64 -6.17 -15.64
N ILE A 169 6.11 -6.07 -16.86
CA ILE A 169 4.73 -6.42 -17.21
C ILE A 169 4.73 -7.69 -18.05
N GLU A 170 3.96 -8.69 -17.61
CA GLU A 170 3.84 -9.97 -18.32
C GLU A 170 2.70 -9.92 -19.34
N ASN A 171 1.61 -9.23 -19.00
CA ASN A 171 0.46 -9.04 -19.87
C ASN A 171 0.76 -8.06 -21.02
N LYS A 172 0.97 -8.61 -22.23
CA LYS A 172 1.30 -7.83 -23.43
C LYS A 172 0.19 -6.92 -23.93
N ASP A 173 -1.05 -7.14 -23.49
CA ASP A 173 -2.19 -6.30 -23.87
C ASP A 173 -2.22 -5.00 -23.04
N LEU A 174 -1.53 -4.95 -21.90
CA LEU A 174 -1.37 -3.73 -21.10
C LEU A 174 -0.26 -2.86 -21.69
N GLN A 175 -0.65 -1.69 -22.21
CA GLN A 175 0.29 -0.65 -22.62
C GLN A 175 0.58 0.27 -21.44
N VAL A 176 1.74 0.07 -20.80
CA VAL A 176 2.22 0.89 -19.69
C VAL A 176 3.31 1.84 -20.16
N LEU A 177 3.07 3.14 -20.04
CA LEU A 177 4.08 4.16 -20.30
C LEU A 177 4.91 4.41 -19.03
N SER A 178 6.21 4.14 -19.09
CA SER A 178 7.11 4.29 -17.94
C SER A 178 7.71 5.69 -17.87
N PHE A 179 7.59 6.33 -16.69
CA PHE A 179 8.35 7.50 -16.27
C PHE A 179 9.40 7.12 -15.22
N ALA A 180 9.82 5.86 -15.20
CA ALA A 180 10.82 5.42 -14.25
C ALA A 180 12.19 6.06 -14.57
N GLN A 181 12.84 6.57 -13.54
CA GLN A 181 14.14 7.21 -13.65
C GLN A 181 15.01 6.87 -12.43
N SER A 182 16.33 6.86 -12.61
CA SER A 182 17.25 6.67 -11.49
C SER A 182 17.15 7.86 -10.54
N ALA A 183 16.68 7.61 -9.32
CA ALA A 183 16.52 8.61 -8.28
C ALA A 183 16.66 7.97 -6.89
N SER A 184 16.85 8.79 -5.86
CA SER A 184 16.98 8.29 -4.48
C SER A 184 15.66 7.77 -3.89
N SER A 185 14.54 8.22 -4.46
CA SER A 185 13.16 7.92 -4.02
C SER A 185 12.17 8.21 -5.14
N ILE A 186 10.99 7.61 -5.07
CA ILE A 186 9.86 7.93 -5.95
C ILE A 186 9.33 9.32 -5.63
N SER A 187 9.39 9.75 -4.37
CA SER A 187 8.97 11.11 -3.97
C SER A 187 9.80 12.19 -4.66
N GLU A 188 11.10 11.94 -4.91
CA GLU A 188 11.94 12.84 -5.71
C GLU A 188 11.42 12.97 -7.15
N ILE A 189 11.04 11.86 -7.78
CA ILE A 189 10.50 11.81 -9.14
C ILE A 189 9.15 12.55 -9.19
N VAL A 190 8.26 12.23 -8.25
CA VAL A 190 6.93 12.83 -8.17
C VAL A 190 7.00 14.34 -7.94
N ALA A 191 7.91 14.82 -7.10
CA ALA A 191 8.12 16.25 -6.90
C ALA A 191 8.48 16.96 -8.22
N GLY A 192 9.40 16.37 -8.99
CA GLY A 192 9.77 16.85 -10.32
C GLY A 192 8.58 16.89 -11.28
N LEU A 193 7.83 15.78 -11.38
CA LEU A 193 6.69 15.66 -12.28
C LEU A 193 5.55 16.63 -11.94
N ILE A 194 5.23 16.80 -10.65
CA ILE A 194 4.22 17.77 -10.19
C ILE A 194 4.65 19.19 -10.59
N LYS A 195 5.90 19.54 -10.34
CA LYS A 195 6.45 20.87 -10.62
C LYS A 195 6.52 21.16 -12.11
N GLU A 196 7.12 20.27 -12.90
CA GLU A 196 7.24 20.41 -14.35
C GLU A 196 5.86 20.44 -15.04
N GLY A 197 4.90 19.69 -14.50
CA GLY A 197 3.51 19.71 -14.94
C GLY A 197 2.74 20.97 -14.55
N GLY A 198 3.27 21.80 -13.65
CA GLY A 198 2.57 22.97 -13.12
C GLY A 198 1.34 22.62 -12.29
N PHE A 199 1.32 21.42 -11.68
CA PHE A 199 0.26 20.98 -10.79
C PHE A 199 0.41 21.60 -9.40
N VAL A 200 -0.64 21.52 -8.59
CA VAL A 200 -0.64 22.06 -7.23
C VAL A 200 0.42 21.36 -6.38
N LEU A 201 1.33 22.13 -5.78
CA LEU A 201 2.34 21.67 -4.83
C LEU A 201 2.32 22.60 -3.62
N ASP A 202 1.55 22.21 -2.61
CA ASP A 202 1.34 22.97 -1.38
C ASP A 202 2.20 22.41 -0.21
N PRO A 203 2.18 23.03 0.98
CA PRO A 203 2.97 22.57 2.12
C PRO A 203 2.66 21.14 2.57
N ASP A 204 1.42 20.67 2.42
CA ASP A 204 1.01 19.33 2.85
C ASP A 204 1.55 18.26 1.88
N ILE A 205 1.44 18.52 0.57
CA ILE A 205 2.05 17.70 -0.49
C ILE A 205 3.57 17.69 -0.29
N ALA A 206 4.19 18.85 -0.06
CA ALA A 206 5.61 18.96 0.15
C ALA A 206 6.10 18.19 1.38
N THR A 207 5.30 18.18 2.45
CA THR A 207 5.56 17.40 3.67
C THR A 207 5.55 15.90 3.39
N ASN A 208 4.56 15.39 2.65
CA ASN A 208 4.52 13.98 2.26
C ASN A 208 5.77 13.60 1.45
N LEU A 209 6.12 14.39 0.43
CA LEU A 209 7.30 14.13 -0.42
C LEU A 209 8.61 14.14 0.37
N ILE A 210 8.76 15.07 1.33
CA ILE A 210 9.91 15.10 2.26
C ILE A 210 10.01 13.79 3.05
N VAL A 211 8.90 13.27 3.56
CA VAL A 211 8.88 12.01 4.32
C VAL A 211 9.34 10.83 3.46
N GLY A 212 8.87 10.75 2.21
CA GLY A 212 9.28 9.69 1.29
C GLY A 212 10.77 9.78 0.93
N ILE A 213 11.26 10.98 0.57
CA ILE A 213 12.68 11.22 0.29
C ILE A 213 13.55 10.81 1.48
N GLU A 214 13.25 11.28 2.69
CA GLU A 214 14.07 10.95 3.88
C GLU A 214 14.03 9.45 4.21
N SER A 215 12.89 8.79 3.99
CA SER A 215 12.74 7.36 4.27
C SER A 215 13.56 6.50 3.32
N GLU A 216 13.35 6.65 2.01
CA GLU A 216 13.98 5.79 1.00
C GLU A 216 15.48 6.09 0.87
N SER A 217 15.89 7.35 0.98
CA SER A 217 17.30 7.76 0.97
C SER A 217 18.05 7.41 2.25
N LYS A 218 17.38 6.83 3.26
CA LYS A 218 17.93 6.56 4.60
C LYS A 218 18.51 7.81 5.27
N ASN A 219 17.76 8.91 5.21
CA ASN A 219 18.20 10.25 5.62
C ASN A 219 19.46 10.69 4.86
N PHE A 220 19.41 10.59 3.53
CA PHE A 220 20.48 11.01 2.61
C PHE A 220 21.79 10.22 2.72
N GLN A 221 21.75 8.99 3.24
CA GLN A 221 22.91 8.10 3.39
C GLN A 221 23.02 7.04 2.28
N SER A 222 21.97 6.87 1.48
CA SER A 222 21.97 5.95 0.35
C SER A 222 22.96 6.38 -0.75
N SER A 223 23.50 5.41 -1.49
CA SER A 223 24.37 5.66 -2.66
C SER A 223 23.63 6.36 -3.81
N GLU A 224 22.31 6.25 -3.86
CA GLU A 224 21.48 6.84 -4.92
C GLU A 224 21.13 8.31 -4.69
N VAL A 225 21.62 8.90 -3.61
CA VAL A 225 21.44 10.32 -3.31
C VAL A 225 22.30 11.14 -4.25
N THR A 226 21.67 12.08 -4.97
CA THR A 226 22.34 12.96 -5.93
C THR A 226 22.16 14.42 -5.55
N VAL A 227 22.76 15.32 -6.33
CA VAL A 227 22.51 16.77 -6.21
C VAL A 227 21.03 17.08 -6.40
N ASN A 228 20.36 16.41 -7.34
CA ASN A 228 18.93 16.59 -7.61
C ASN A 228 18.07 16.25 -6.38
N THR A 229 18.46 15.23 -5.61
CA THR A 229 17.80 14.89 -4.34
C THR A 229 17.83 16.05 -3.35
N PHE A 230 18.99 16.69 -3.18
CA PHE A 230 19.14 17.84 -2.27
C PHE A 230 18.43 19.08 -2.78
N GLU A 231 18.45 19.33 -4.09
CA GLU A 231 17.73 20.45 -4.71
C GLU A 231 16.22 20.31 -4.52
N THR A 232 15.68 19.13 -4.85
CA THR A 232 14.27 18.78 -4.66
C THR A 232 13.88 18.95 -3.18
N PHE A 233 14.65 18.35 -2.27
CA PHE A 233 14.38 18.46 -0.84
C PHE A 233 14.39 19.92 -0.34
N THR A 234 15.36 20.72 -0.80
CA THR A 234 15.46 22.13 -0.44
C THR A 234 14.27 22.94 -0.94
N GLU A 235 13.79 22.64 -2.15
CA GLU A 235 12.60 23.28 -2.71
C GLU A 235 11.34 22.95 -1.92
N LEU A 236 11.14 21.68 -1.57
CA LEU A 236 10.00 21.25 -0.74
C LEU A 236 9.99 21.96 0.62
N LEU A 237 11.16 22.17 1.24
CA LEU A 237 11.29 22.95 2.47
C LEU A 237 10.91 24.43 2.26
N LYS A 238 11.30 25.04 1.13
CA LYS A 238 10.94 26.43 0.80
C LYS A 238 9.44 26.59 0.59
N LEU A 239 8.77 25.55 0.08
CA LEU A 239 7.31 25.51 -0.09
C LEU A 239 6.56 25.29 1.24
N GLY A 240 7.27 25.20 2.37
CA GLY A 240 6.68 25.03 3.70
C GLY A 240 6.53 23.58 4.15
N GLY A 241 7.09 22.62 3.40
CA GLY A 241 7.10 21.22 3.79
C GLY A 241 7.84 21.00 5.10
N LEU A 242 7.28 20.16 5.97
CA LEU A 242 7.77 19.93 7.32
C LEU A 242 8.52 18.60 7.44
N ARG A 243 9.62 18.62 8.19
CA ARG A 243 10.32 17.40 8.61
C ARG A 243 9.73 16.93 9.93
N PHE A 244 9.24 15.68 9.98
CA PHE A 244 8.78 15.12 11.24
C PHE A 244 9.97 14.69 12.10
N LYS A 245 10.03 15.19 13.33
CA LYS A 245 10.96 14.63 14.32
C LYS A 245 10.50 13.22 14.68
N LYS A 246 11.40 12.23 14.61
CA LYS A 246 11.16 10.92 15.23
C LYS A 246 10.92 11.16 16.72
N VAL A 247 9.67 11.05 17.15
CA VAL A 247 9.29 11.10 18.56
C VAL A 247 9.87 9.83 19.19
N PRO A 248 10.85 9.92 20.11
CA PRO A 248 11.42 8.73 20.72
C PRO A 248 10.33 7.97 21.49
N THR A 249 10.37 6.64 21.48
CA THR A 249 9.40 5.81 22.21
C THR A 249 9.33 6.10 23.71
N SER A 250 10.35 6.77 24.27
CA SER A 250 10.38 7.26 25.65
C SER A 250 9.48 8.47 25.95
N THR A 251 8.89 9.11 24.93
CA THR A 251 8.02 10.29 25.09
C THR A 251 6.53 9.97 25.01
N PHE A 252 6.18 8.68 24.87
CA PHE A 252 4.81 8.22 25.00
C PHE A 252 4.38 8.18 26.48
N PRO A 253 3.17 8.64 26.83
CA PRO A 253 2.62 8.50 28.18
C PRO A 253 2.61 7.03 28.63
N GLN A 254 2.89 6.78 29.90
CA GLN A 254 2.87 5.42 30.44
C GLN A 254 1.49 4.78 30.22
N GLY A 255 1.44 3.69 29.43
CA GLY A 255 0.19 2.96 29.11
C GLY A 255 -0.38 3.17 27.70
N SER A 256 0.21 4.01 26.84
CA SER A 256 -0.23 4.17 25.45
C SER A 256 0.31 3.10 24.47
N ILE A 257 1.11 2.15 24.97
CA ILE A 257 1.49 0.94 24.25
C ILE A 257 0.53 -0.17 24.70
N PRO A 258 -0.26 -0.80 23.80
CA PRO A 258 -1.13 -1.92 24.16
C PRO A 258 -0.32 -3.11 24.68
N ASN A 259 -0.10 -3.15 25.99
CA ASN A 259 0.31 -4.35 26.70
C ASN A 259 -0.89 -5.30 26.69
N LYS A 260 -1.02 -6.14 25.67
CA LYS A 260 -1.61 -7.46 25.88
C LYS A 260 -0.48 -8.37 26.34
N PRO A 261 -0.32 -8.63 27.65
CA PRO A 261 0.62 -9.64 28.09
C PRO A 261 0.08 -11.01 27.69
N TYR A 262 0.89 -11.77 26.95
CA TYR A 262 0.78 -13.22 26.93
C TYR A 262 1.12 -13.69 28.36
N ASN A 263 0.13 -14.24 29.05
CA ASN A 263 0.17 -14.96 30.33
C ASN A 263 1.00 -14.36 31.49
N GLN A 264 0.28 -13.80 32.46
CA GLN A 264 0.80 -13.53 33.80
C GLN A 264 1.08 -14.87 34.53
N VAL A 265 2.35 -15.14 34.81
CA VAL A 265 2.73 -15.99 35.94
C VAL A 265 2.89 -15.05 37.14
N ASN A 266 2.10 -15.26 38.19
CA ASN A 266 2.13 -14.46 39.41
C ASN A 266 3.56 -14.43 40.00
N GLN A 267 4.19 -13.26 40.02
CA GLN A 267 5.37 -13.00 40.84
C GLN A 267 4.92 -12.39 42.17
N LEU A 268 5.34 -13.02 43.28
CA LEU A 268 5.13 -12.55 44.65
C LEU A 268 5.87 -11.22 44.89
N PRO A 269 5.38 -10.35 45.80
CA PRO A 269 5.94 -9.02 46.01
C PRO A 269 7.35 -9.05 46.61
N ILE A 270 8.27 -8.31 46.00
CA ILE A 270 9.65 -8.10 46.44
C ILE A 270 9.68 -6.97 47.48
N ASN A 271 10.20 -7.26 48.68
CA ASN A 271 10.48 -6.27 49.73
C ASN A 271 11.79 -5.50 49.44
N PRO A 272 11.98 -4.26 49.95
CA PRO A 272 12.98 -3.35 49.39
C PRO A 272 14.35 -3.39 50.11
N VAL A 273 15.37 -3.04 49.31
CA VAL A 273 16.75 -2.59 49.63
C VAL A 273 17.75 -3.65 50.12
N ILE A 274 18.63 -4.10 49.22
CA ILE A 274 19.93 -4.68 49.57
C ILE A 274 20.91 -3.51 49.75
N GLN A 275 21.34 -3.28 51.00
CA GLN A 275 22.59 -2.56 51.28
C GLN A 275 23.72 -3.58 51.22
N ASP A 276 24.73 -3.33 50.39
CA ASP A 276 25.93 -4.15 50.32
C ASP A 276 26.62 -4.19 51.70
N ARG A 277 26.49 -5.32 52.41
CA ARG A 277 27.40 -5.69 53.48
C ARG A 277 28.54 -6.50 52.88
N GLN A 278 29.77 -6.02 53.06
CA GLN A 278 30.96 -6.83 52.81
C GLN A 278 31.07 -7.87 53.94
N MET A 279 30.94 -9.16 53.59
CA MET A 279 31.15 -10.29 54.50
C MET A 279 32.65 -10.51 54.76
N THR A 280 32.96 -10.97 55.97
CA THR A 280 34.33 -11.32 56.35
C THR A 280 34.69 -12.77 55.96
N PRO A 281 35.98 -13.11 55.80
CA PRO A 281 36.41 -14.43 55.32
C PRO A 281 35.93 -15.63 56.15
N GLU A 282 35.63 -15.45 57.45
CA GLU A 282 35.08 -16.50 58.32
C GLU A 282 33.63 -16.89 57.96
N GLU A 283 32.83 -15.97 57.42
CA GLU A 283 31.42 -16.23 57.06
C GLU A 283 31.30 -17.01 55.74
N ALA A 284 32.32 -16.94 54.87
CA ALA A 284 32.34 -17.64 53.59
C ALA A 284 32.66 -19.14 53.73
N GLU A 285 33.33 -19.56 54.80
CA GLU A 285 33.68 -20.97 55.03
C GLU A 285 32.49 -21.80 55.55
N GLU A 286 31.49 -21.18 56.19
CA GLU A 286 30.28 -21.87 56.64
C GLU A 286 29.30 -22.19 55.50
N GLU A 287 29.26 -21.40 54.43
CA GLU A 287 28.32 -21.60 53.30
C GLU A 287 28.71 -22.77 52.38
N ILE A 288 29.98 -23.19 52.38
CA ILE A 288 30.48 -24.25 51.49
C ILE A 288 30.04 -25.66 51.97
N GLN A 289 29.54 -25.81 53.20
CA GLN A 289 29.20 -27.11 53.79
C GLN A 289 27.73 -27.55 53.65
N GLN A 290 26.87 -26.87 52.89
CA GLN A 290 25.49 -27.32 52.70
C GLN A 290 25.26 -28.07 51.38
N ASP A 291 24.80 -29.32 51.52
CA ASP A 291 24.56 -30.31 50.47
C ASP A 291 23.57 -29.85 49.37
N ILE A 292 23.92 -30.23 48.13
CA ILE A 292 23.13 -29.97 46.92
C ILE A 292 21.78 -30.72 47.00
N PRO A 293 20.62 -30.06 46.79
CA PRO A 293 19.32 -30.73 46.87
C PRO A 293 19.10 -31.79 45.77
N PRO A 294 18.34 -32.87 46.05
CA PRO A 294 18.24 -34.07 45.19
C PRO A 294 17.43 -33.87 43.89
N SER A 295 16.94 -32.66 43.62
CA SER A 295 16.05 -32.37 42.48
C SER A 295 16.78 -32.21 41.14
N TRP A 296 18.09 -32.43 41.11
CA TRP A 296 18.93 -32.27 39.92
C TRP A 296 19.19 -33.59 39.15
N SER A 297 18.73 -34.74 39.68
CA SER A 297 19.08 -36.07 39.17
C SER A 297 18.04 -36.79 38.32
N GLU A 298 16.93 -36.15 37.91
CA GLU A 298 15.90 -36.83 37.09
C GLU A 298 15.69 -36.19 35.70
N PRO A 299 15.76 -36.97 34.60
CA PRO A 299 15.57 -36.45 33.25
C PRO A 299 14.09 -36.26 32.93
N LYS A 300 13.74 -35.08 32.38
CA LYS A 300 12.36 -34.74 31.98
C LYS A 300 12.04 -35.29 30.58
N ILE A 301 11.00 -36.12 30.48
CA ILE A 301 10.46 -36.63 29.21
C ILE A 301 9.40 -35.66 28.68
N PHE A 302 9.46 -35.31 27.39
CA PHE A 302 8.44 -34.53 26.70
C PHE A 302 7.63 -35.44 25.76
N THR A 303 6.30 -35.49 25.93
CA THR A 303 5.36 -36.11 24.98
C THR A 303 4.67 -35.02 24.17
N GLY A 304 4.82 -35.04 22.85
CA GLY A 304 4.11 -34.15 21.92
C GLY A 304 2.71 -34.67 21.59
N THR A 305 1.71 -33.80 21.63
CA THR A 305 0.34 -34.12 21.21
C THR A 305 0.08 -33.55 19.82
N SER A 306 -0.07 -34.44 18.85
CA SER A 306 -0.64 -34.14 17.53
C SER A 306 -2.15 -33.91 17.68
N VAL A 307 -2.70 -32.92 16.99
CA VAL A 307 -4.15 -32.77 16.83
C VAL A 307 -4.48 -32.87 15.35
N SER A 308 -5.43 -33.76 15.05
CA SER A 308 -6.04 -34.03 13.74
C SER A 308 -7.00 -32.93 13.31
#